data_AF-A0A9E4QHD1-F1
#
_entry.id   AF-A0A9E4QHD1-F1
#
_cell.length_a   1.000
_cell.length_b   1.000
_cell.length_c   1.000
_cell.angle_alpha   90.00
_cell.angle_beta   90.00
_cell.angle_gamma   90.00
#
_symmetry.space_group_name_H-M   'P 1'
#
loop_
_entity.id
_entity.type
_entity.pdbx_description
1 polymer ?
#
loop_
_entity_poly.entity_id
_entity_poly.type
_entity_poly.pdbx_seq_one_letter_code
_entity_poly.pdbx_strand_id
1 'polypeptide(L)'
;RQFIWHFFLARGGGGASQGYDGWPNVGEVNVAGGIRAPSIEITEERFPFFIKCHELRPDSGGAGTWRGGLGAICDLVYEGTGPALLNTAGDGVVVPPFGLFGADPGLAHIYSIISDGHERVLGSKEVGVVVNPGDHIYCLSSGGGGYGDPAQRDKAAREWDLKNGYVTG
;
A
#
# COMPACT_ATOMS: atom_id res chain seq x y z
N ARG A 1 2.87 -4.59 -27.92
CA ARG A 1 2.94 -6.00 -27.46
C ARG A 1 1.72 -6.27 -26.60
N GLN A 2 1.01 -7.39 -26.78
CA GLN A 2 -0.05 -7.77 -25.84
C GLN A 2 0.58 -8.27 -24.54
N PHE A 3 0.00 -7.91 -23.40
CA PHE A 3 0.46 -8.35 -22.09
C PHE A 3 -0.74 -8.61 -21.18
N ILE A 4 -0.52 -9.45 -20.19
CA ILE A 4 -1.37 -9.59 -19.01
C ILE A 4 -0.39 -9.55 -17.83
N TRP A 5 -0.70 -8.71 -16.85
CA TRP A 5 0.16 -8.53 -15.68
C TRP A 5 -0.69 -8.45 -14.42
N HIS A 6 -0.17 -9.04 -13.34
CA HIS A 6 -0.75 -8.94 -12.01
C HIS A 6 0.15 -8.10 -11.13
N PHE A 7 -0.44 -7.07 -10.54
CA PHE A 7 0.25 -6.09 -9.72
C PHE A 7 0.38 -6.55 -8.26
N PHE A 8 1.61 -6.72 -7.78
CA PHE A 8 1.90 -7.18 -6.40
C PHE A 8 2.94 -6.29 -5.68
N LEU A 9 3.04 -5.01 -6.06
CA LEU A 9 4.00 -4.06 -5.49
C LEU A 9 3.41 -3.19 -4.36
N ALA A 10 2.09 -3.02 -4.26
CA ALA A 10 1.47 -2.23 -3.20
C ALA A 10 0.94 -3.09 -2.04
N ARG A 11 1.84 -3.63 -1.22
CA ARG A 11 1.45 -4.57 -0.15
C ARG A 11 1.13 -3.86 1.15
N GLY A 12 0.21 -4.42 1.90
CA GLY A 12 -0.23 -3.85 3.17
C GLY A 12 0.78 -4.02 4.31
N GLY A 13 0.58 -3.27 5.38
CA GLY A 13 1.25 -3.46 6.65
C GLY A 13 0.63 -4.57 7.50
N GLY A 14 1.44 -5.28 8.27
CA GLY A 14 0.97 -6.29 9.22
C GLY A 14 0.36 -5.66 10.47
N GLY A 15 -0.62 -6.31 11.09
CA GLY A 15 -1.15 -5.88 12.39
C GLY A 15 -0.09 -5.98 13.49
N ALA A 16 -0.16 -5.07 14.46
CA ALA A 16 0.67 -5.14 15.65
C ALA A 16 0.24 -6.29 16.57
N SER A 17 1.13 -6.70 17.46
CA SER A 17 0.87 -7.73 18.47
C SER A 17 1.37 -7.27 19.83
N GLN A 18 0.95 -7.96 20.90
CA GLN A 18 1.46 -7.67 22.22
C GLN A 18 2.99 -7.89 22.24
N GLY A 19 3.74 -6.82 22.50
CA GLY A 19 5.20 -6.82 22.54
C GLY A 19 5.88 -6.36 21.25
N TYR A 20 5.19 -6.29 20.11
CA TYR A 20 5.84 -6.02 18.82
C TYR A 20 4.98 -5.17 17.87
N ASP A 21 5.63 -4.18 17.26
CA ASP A 21 5.06 -3.44 16.12
C ASP A 21 4.78 -4.39 14.94
N GLY A 22 3.80 -4.02 14.14
CA GLY A 22 3.49 -4.71 12.90
C GLY A 22 4.59 -4.52 11.85
N TRP A 23 4.81 -5.55 11.05
CA TRP A 23 5.80 -5.52 9.97
C TRP A 23 5.34 -4.59 8.83
N PRO A 24 6.12 -3.56 8.46
CA PRO A 24 5.85 -2.75 7.28
C PRO A 24 5.89 -3.60 6.01
N ASN A 25 4.99 -3.32 5.06
CA ASN A 25 4.98 -3.95 3.72
C ASN A 25 5.08 -5.49 3.79
N VAL A 26 4.39 -6.11 4.76
CA VAL A 26 4.55 -7.52 5.16
C VAL A 26 4.20 -8.49 4.02
N GLY A 27 3.43 -8.03 3.04
CA GLY A 27 3.05 -8.82 1.87
C GLY A 27 1.60 -9.29 1.91
N GLU A 28 1.30 -10.18 0.97
CA GLU A 28 -0.02 -10.80 0.81
C GLU A 28 -0.21 -11.88 1.88
N VAL A 29 -0.77 -11.49 3.03
CA VAL A 29 -0.98 -12.39 4.17
C VAL A 29 -1.95 -13.53 3.86
N ASN A 30 -2.89 -13.32 2.94
CA ASN A 30 -3.86 -14.31 2.48
C ASN A 30 -3.22 -15.51 1.75
N VAL A 31 -2.01 -15.36 1.20
CA VAL A 31 -1.28 -16.44 0.51
C VAL A 31 -0.10 -16.98 1.31
N ALA A 32 -0.05 -16.69 2.62
CA ALA A 32 0.94 -17.22 3.56
C ALA A 32 2.41 -17.12 3.06
N GLY A 33 2.76 -16.00 2.40
CA GLY A 33 4.11 -15.75 1.89
C GLY A 33 4.43 -16.45 0.55
N GLY A 34 3.46 -17.09 -0.10
CA GLY A 34 3.65 -17.74 -1.40
C GLY A 34 3.89 -16.77 -2.57
N ILE A 35 3.50 -15.50 -2.42
CA ILE A 35 3.70 -14.46 -3.45
C ILE A 35 4.76 -13.45 -2.98
N ARG A 36 5.81 -13.29 -3.79
CA ARG A 36 6.90 -12.34 -3.58
C ARG A 36 6.73 -11.10 -4.46
N ALA A 37 7.31 -9.99 -4.03
CA ALA A 37 7.28 -8.76 -4.82
C ALA A 37 8.11 -9.02 -6.06
N PRO A 38 7.62 -8.66 -7.26
CA PRO A 38 8.47 -8.69 -8.43
C PRO A 38 9.60 -7.64 -8.27
N SER A 39 10.74 -7.90 -8.90
CA SER A 39 11.75 -6.85 -9.06
C SER A 39 11.17 -5.71 -9.91
N ILE A 40 11.46 -4.47 -9.52
CA ILE A 40 11.09 -3.27 -10.29
C ILE A 40 11.71 -3.37 -11.70
N GLU A 41 13.01 -3.63 -11.79
CA GLU A 41 13.74 -3.72 -13.07
C GLU A 41 13.12 -4.77 -14.01
N ILE A 42 12.77 -5.94 -13.48
CA ILE A 42 12.14 -7.01 -14.27
C ILE A 42 10.72 -6.64 -14.69
N THR A 43 10.01 -5.86 -13.87
CA THR A 43 8.69 -5.34 -14.23
C THR A 43 8.78 -4.38 -15.41
N GLU A 44 9.68 -3.40 -15.34
CA GLU A 44 9.88 -2.39 -16.40
C GLU A 44 10.44 -3.01 -17.68
N GLU A 45 11.32 -4.02 -17.58
CA GLU A 45 11.84 -4.73 -18.75
C GLU A 45 10.73 -5.50 -19.50
N ARG A 46 9.79 -6.10 -18.76
CA ARG A 46 8.81 -7.04 -19.33
C ARG A 46 7.49 -6.39 -19.71
N PHE A 47 7.10 -5.34 -19.02
CA PHE A 47 5.79 -4.71 -19.14
C PHE A 47 5.93 -3.22 -19.42
N PRO A 48 4.97 -2.60 -20.13
CA PRO A 48 5.01 -1.19 -20.49
C PRO A 48 4.63 -0.30 -19.30
N PHE A 49 5.37 -0.39 -18.22
CA PHE A 49 5.20 0.40 -17.01
C PHE A 49 6.55 0.96 -16.59
N PHE A 50 6.53 2.19 -16.10
CA PHE A 50 7.62 2.80 -15.36
C PHE A 50 7.19 3.00 -13.90
N ILE A 51 7.95 2.46 -12.94
CA ILE A 51 7.66 2.61 -11.52
C ILE A 51 8.29 3.91 -11.05
N LYS A 52 7.46 4.96 -10.97
CA LYS A 52 7.90 6.29 -10.55
C LYS A 52 8.15 6.37 -9.04
N CYS A 53 7.37 5.65 -8.24
CA CYS A 53 7.52 5.61 -6.78
C CYS A 53 7.20 4.21 -6.25
N HIS A 54 8.00 3.75 -5.29
CA HIS A 54 7.72 2.58 -4.48
C HIS A 54 8.36 2.76 -3.09
N GLU A 55 7.58 3.29 -2.15
CA GLU A 55 8.05 3.74 -0.84
C GLU A 55 7.11 3.25 0.27
N LEU A 56 7.56 3.30 1.53
CA LEU A 56 6.64 3.12 2.66
C LEU A 56 5.65 4.29 2.70
N ARG A 57 4.41 4.03 3.12
CA ARG A 57 3.37 5.04 3.30
C ARG A 57 3.42 5.55 4.75
N PRO A 58 3.98 6.74 5.03
CA PRO A 58 4.00 7.27 6.39
C PRO A 58 2.58 7.39 6.97
N ASP A 59 2.47 7.28 8.29
CA ASP A 59 1.22 7.40 9.06
C ASP A 59 0.12 6.38 8.70
N SER A 60 0.44 5.39 7.86
CA SER A 60 -0.55 4.38 7.44
C SER A 60 -0.82 3.31 8.48
N GLY A 61 0.15 3.01 9.34
CA GLY A 61 0.01 2.04 10.41
C GLY A 61 -0.78 2.62 11.58
N GLY A 62 -1.75 1.87 12.09
CA GLY A 62 -2.58 2.28 13.22
C GLY A 62 -1.74 2.52 14.47
N ALA A 63 -1.98 3.65 15.14
CA ALA A 63 -1.30 3.99 16.37
C ALA A 63 -1.71 3.04 17.50
N GLY A 64 -0.76 2.69 18.37
CA GLY A 64 -1.00 1.88 19.54
C GLY A 64 0.24 1.89 20.43
N THR A 65 0.18 1.20 21.57
CA THR A 65 1.40 0.87 22.34
C THR A 65 2.44 0.24 21.41
N TRP A 66 1.97 -0.67 20.55
CA TRP A 66 2.67 -1.15 19.37
C TRP A 66 1.94 -0.68 18.11
N ARG A 67 2.68 -0.07 17.19
CA ARG A 67 2.16 0.52 15.94
C ARG A 67 1.94 -0.57 14.91
N GLY A 68 0.84 -0.51 14.18
CA GLY A 68 0.63 -1.37 13.01
C GLY A 68 1.69 -1.12 11.92
N GLY A 69 2.01 -2.13 11.13
CA GLY A 69 2.97 -2.00 10.04
C GLY A 69 2.52 -0.96 9.01
N LEU A 70 3.46 -0.30 8.36
CA LEU A 70 3.14 0.66 7.31
C LEU A 70 2.74 -0.09 6.03
N GLY A 71 1.80 0.49 5.30
CA GLY A 71 1.59 0.19 3.89
C GLY A 71 2.70 0.80 3.02
N ALA A 72 2.42 0.89 1.74
CA ALA A 72 3.30 1.34 0.69
C ALA A 72 2.58 2.32 -0.25
N ILE A 73 3.35 3.24 -0.81
CA ILE A 73 2.97 4.10 -1.91
C ILE A 73 3.57 3.47 -3.16
N CYS A 74 2.76 3.23 -4.19
CA CYS A 74 3.25 2.78 -5.48
C CYS A 74 2.60 3.60 -6.60
N ASP A 75 3.45 4.26 -7.40
CA ASP A 75 3.05 5.08 -8.54
C ASP A 75 3.65 4.46 -9.81
N LEU A 76 2.79 4.04 -10.74
CA LEU A 76 3.20 3.45 -12.01
C LEU A 76 2.69 4.30 -13.16
N VAL A 77 3.59 4.69 -14.05
CA VAL A 77 3.23 5.34 -15.31
C VAL A 77 3.05 4.27 -16.37
N TYR A 78 1.92 4.28 -17.06
CA TYR A 78 1.70 3.38 -18.19
C TYR A 78 2.39 3.91 -19.46
N GLU A 79 3.34 3.17 -20.00
CA GLU A 79 4.14 3.55 -21.18
C GLU A 79 3.73 2.77 -22.44
N GLY A 80 2.49 2.30 -22.50
CA GLY A 80 1.97 1.59 -23.67
C GLY A 80 1.89 2.47 -24.92
N THR A 81 1.76 1.83 -26.09
CA THR A 81 1.55 2.55 -27.36
C THR A 81 0.08 2.83 -27.67
N GLY A 82 -0.84 2.40 -26.80
CA GLY A 82 -2.29 2.55 -26.94
C GLY A 82 -2.99 2.15 -25.64
N PRO A 83 -4.32 2.29 -25.55
CA PRO A 83 -5.04 2.04 -24.31
C PRO A 83 -4.93 0.59 -23.81
N ALA A 84 -4.91 0.43 -22.50
CA ALA A 84 -5.03 -0.86 -21.81
C ALA A 84 -6.28 -0.88 -20.89
N LEU A 85 -6.58 -2.06 -20.36
CA LEU A 85 -7.62 -2.26 -19.36
C LEU A 85 -6.99 -2.67 -18.03
N LEU A 86 -7.40 -1.99 -16.98
CA LEU A 86 -7.08 -2.26 -15.59
C LEU A 86 -8.30 -2.79 -14.86
N ASN A 87 -8.08 -3.74 -13.96
CA ASN A 87 -9.05 -4.17 -12.98
C ASN A 87 -8.43 -4.01 -11.59
N THR A 88 -9.19 -3.48 -10.64
CA THR A 88 -8.80 -3.48 -9.23
C THR A 88 -9.32 -4.74 -8.55
N ALA A 89 -8.48 -5.36 -7.72
CA ALA A 89 -8.84 -6.54 -6.96
C ALA A 89 -8.09 -6.55 -5.64
N GLY A 90 -8.67 -5.92 -4.63
CA GLY A 90 -8.11 -5.90 -3.28
C GLY A 90 -9.18 -5.61 -2.23
N ASP A 91 -8.84 -5.86 -0.97
CA ASP A 91 -9.68 -5.54 0.19
C ASP A 91 -9.06 -4.39 1.00
N GLY A 92 -9.68 -3.99 2.10
CA GLY A 92 -9.16 -2.88 2.91
C GLY A 92 -9.56 -1.48 2.43
N VAL A 93 -10.28 -1.35 1.32
CA VAL A 93 -10.80 -0.07 0.80
C VAL A 93 -12.01 0.43 1.60
N VAL A 94 -12.94 -0.48 1.93
CA VAL A 94 -14.17 -0.14 2.68
C VAL A 94 -13.99 -0.34 4.18
N VAL A 95 -13.37 -1.46 4.57
CA VAL A 95 -13.13 -1.82 5.97
C VAL A 95 -11.62 -1.92 6.18
N PRO A 96 -10.98 -0.94 6.81
CA PRO A 96 -9.54 -0.99 7.06
C PRO A 96 -9.20 -1.99 8.19
N PRO A 97 -7.92 -2.38 8.33
CA PRO A 97 -7.47 -3.19 9.44
C PRO A 97 -7.75 -2.51 10.79
N PHE A 98 -8.49 -3.20 11.67
CA PHE A 98 -8.90 -2.66 12.96
C PHE A 98 -7.75 -2.65 13.98
N GLY A 99 -7.76 -1.66 14.87
CA GLY A 99 -6.91 -1.65 16.06
C GLY A 99 -7.45 -2.55 17.17
N LEU A 100 -6.57 -3.01 18.06
CA LEU A 100 -6.92 -3.84 19.21
C LEU A 100 -6.62 -3.15 20.53
N PHE A 101 -7.47 -3.38 21.55
CA PHE A 101 -7.26 -2.94 22.93
C PHE A 101 -7.02 -1.43 23.11
N GLY A 102 -7.79 -0.61 22.38
CA GLY A 102 -7.70 0.86 22.45
C GLY A 102 -6.72 1.48 21.46
N ALA A 103 -6.15 0.69 20.56
CA ALA A 103 -5.38 1.18 19.42
C ALA A 103 -6.26 1.64 18.27
N ASP A 104 -5.65 2.45 17.39
CA ASP A 104 -6.26 2.96 16.17
C ASP A 104 -6.19 1.94 15.02
N PRO A 105 -7.16 2.00 14.08
CA PRO A 105 -7.07 1.25 12.83
C PRO A 105 -5.92 1.78 11.95
N GLY A 106 -5.44 0.93 11.03
CA GLY A 106 -4.58 1.38 9.93
C GLY A 106 -5.38 2.19 8.90
N LEU A 107 -4.68 2.96 8.07
CA LEU A 107 -5.31 3.63 6.94
C LEU A 107 -5.85 2.62 5.92
N ALA A 108 -6.95 2.98 5.28
CA ALA A 108 -7.57 2.19 4.23
C ALA A 108 -6.69 2.12 2.97
N HIS A 109 -6.90 1.06 2.19
CA HIS A 109 -6.33 0.90 0.86
C HIS A 109 -7.01 1.87 -0.13
N ILE A 110 -6.24 2.49 -1.03
CA ILE A 110 -6.75 3.38 -2.08
C ILE A 110 -6.14 2.98 -3.42
N TYR A 111 -7.00 2.81 -4.42
CA TYR A 111 -6.62 2.72 -5.83
C TYR A 111 -7.08 4.00 -6.52
N SER A 112 -6.19 4.59 -7.31
CA SER A 112 -6.52 5.75 -8.14
C SER A 112 -5.90 5.63 -9.53
N ILE A 113 -6.51 6.29 -10.49
CA ILE A 113 -5.84 6.69 -11.74
C ILE A 113 -5.68 8.19 -11.74
N ILE A 114 -4.51 8.68 -12.13
CA ILE A 114 -4.27 10.10 -12.37
C ILE A 114 -4.02 10.29 -13.86
N SER A 115 -4.92 11.03 -14.51
CA SER A 115 -4.86 11.37 -15.93
C SER A 115 -4.78 12.88 -16.08
N ASP A 116 -3.76 13.40 -16.75
CA ASP A 116 -3.55 14.85 -16.94
C ASP A 116 -3.66 15.67 -15.64
N GLY A 117 -3.17 15.11 -14.53
CA GLY A 117 -3.22 15.74 -13.20
C GLY A 117 -4.56 15.61 -12.47
N HIS A 118 -5.56 14.96 -13.06
CA HIS A 118 -6.85 14.69 -12.42
C HIS A 118 -6.88 13.28 -11.83
N GLU A 119 -7.01 13.19 -10.50
CA GLU A 119 -7.14 11.92 -9.79
C GLU A 119 -8.59 11.41 -9.78
N ARG A 120 -8.77 10.14 -10.14
CA ARG A 120 -10.01 9.39 -9.95
C ARG A 120 -9.75 8.19 -9.03
N VAL A 121 -10.36 8.22 -7.85
CA VAL A 121 -10.39 7.05 -6.95
C VAL A 121 -11.26 5.96 -7.56
N LEU A 122 -10.76 4.72 -7.53
CA LEU A 122 -11.40 3.52 -8.08
C LEU A 122 -12.09 2.71 -6.98
N GLY A 123 -13.08 1.91 -7.37
CA GLY A 123 -13.65 0.87 -6.51
C GLY A 123 -12.64 -0.25 -6.21
N SER A 124 -12.92 -1.06 -5.19
CA SER A 124 -12.05 -2.19 -4.79
C SER A 124 -12.09 -3.40 -5.73
N LYS A 125 -13.18 -3.51 -6.52
CA LYS A 125 -13.47 -4.57 -7.50
C LYS A 125 -14.00 -3.96 -8.81
N GLU A 126 -13.37 -2.89 -9.28
CA GLU A 126 -13.75 -2.20 -10.50
C GLU A 126 -13.06 -2.86 -11.71
N VAL A 127 -13.82 -3.11 -12.78
CA VAL A 127 -13.34 -3.83 -13.96
C VAL A 127 -13.46 -2.99 -15.22
N GLY A 128 -12.57 -3.22 -16.19
CA GLY A 128 -12.60 -2.56 -17.49
C GLY A 128 -12.23 -1.09 -17.43
N VAL A 129 -11.43 -0.70 -16.44
CA VAL A 129 -10.95 0.68 -16.31
C VAL A 129 -9.95 0.96 -17.43
N VAL A 130 -10.26 1.94 -18.28
CA VAL A 130 -9.35 2.33 -19.37
C VAL A 130 -8.16 3.09 -18.80
N VAL A 131 -6.96 2.71 -19.22
CA VAL A 131 -5.70 3.38 -18.90
C VAL A 131 -5.03 3.78 -20.21
N ASN A 132 -4.73 5.06 -20.37
CA ASN A 132 -4.08 5.63 -21.54
C ASN A 132 -2.58 5.83 -21.29
N PRO A 133 -1.75 5.83 -22.36
CA PRO A 133 -0.33 6.13 -22.21
C PRO A 133 -0.09 7.45 -21.47
N GLY A 134 0.78 7.42 -20.46
CA GLY A 134 1.06 8.55 -19.57
C GLY A 134 0.19 8.60 -18.31
N ASP A 135 -0.89 7.84 -18.23
CA ASP A 135 -1.70 7.75 -17.01
C ASP A 135 -0.90 7.11 -15.88
N HIS A 136 -1.12 7.62 -14.67
CA HIS A 136 -0.58 7.03 -13.45
C HIS A 136 -1.58 6.07 -12.85
N ILE A 137 -1.16 4.85 -12.57
CA ILE A 137 -1.86 3.92 -11.70
C ILE A 137 -1.26 4.12 -10.31
N TYR A 138 -2.00 4.80 -9.45
CA TYR A 138 -1.54 5.21 -8.13
C TYR A 138 -2.19 4.35 -7.05
N CYS A 139 -1.39 3.75 -6.19
CA CYS A 139 -1.86 2.85 -5.15
C CYS A 139 -1.26 3.21 -3.80
N LEU A 140 -2.14 3.41 -2.82
CA LEU A 140 -1.79 3.58 -1.43
C LEU A 140 -2.29 2.35 -0.67
N SER A 141 -1.39 1.42 -0.36
CA SER A 141 -1.81 0.23 0.36
C SER A 141 -2.16 0.55 1.82
N SER A 142 -2.99 -0.31 2.42
CA SER A 142 -3.40 -0.17 3.81
C SER A 142 -2.22 -0.40 4.76
N GLY A 143 -2.18 0.34 5.87
CA GLY A 143 -1.34 -0.10 7.00
C GLY A 143 -2.04 -1.17 7.83
N GLY A 144 -1.33 -1.73 8.80
CA GLY A 144 -1.89 -2.64 9.79
C GLY A 144 -2.55 -1.89 10.95
N GLY A 145 -3.44 -2.55 11.69
CA GLY A 145 -4.00 -2.01 12.93
C GLY A 145 -2.98 -2.03 14.07
N GLY A 146 -3.09 -1.06 14.98
CA GLY A 146 -2.25 -1.00 16.18
C GLY A 146 -2.70 -1.96 17.28
N TYR A 147 -1.92 -2.01 18.36
CA TYR A 147 -2.24 -2.76 19.57
C TYR A 147 -1.99 -1.92 20.82
N GLY A 148 -2.98 -1.85 21.71
CA GLY A 148 -2.90 -1.15 23.00
C GLY A 148 -3.01 0.37 22.89
N ASP A 149 -3.12 1.05 24.03
CA ASP A 149 -3.24 2.52 24.10
C ASP A 149 -2.00 3.22 23.47
N PRO A 150 -2.18 4.06 22.42
CA PRO A 150 -1.11 4.87 21.84
C PRO A 150 -0.32 5.69 22.86
N ALA A 151 -0.96 6.15 23.94
CA ALA A 151 -0.29 6.92 25.00
C ALA A 151 0.80 6.10 25.73
N GLN A 152 0.71 4.77 25.71
CA GLN A 152 1.70 3.87 26.31
C GLN A 152 2.86 3.52 25.37
N ARG A 153 2.87 4.01 24.12
CA ARG A 153 3.98 3.79 23.19
C ARG A 153 5.27 4.39 23.77
N ASP A 154 6.28 3.54 23.89
CA ASP A 154 7.59 3.91 24.43
C ASP A 154 8.19 5.13 23.71
N LYS A 155 8.87 6.00 24.48
CA LYS A 155 9.43 7.25 23.97
C LYS A 155 10.50 7.00 22.91
N ALA A 156 11.39 6.03 23.11
CA ALA A 156 12.44 5.72 22.14
C ALA A 156 11.83 5.12 20.85
N ALA A 157 10.76 4.33 20.96
CA ALA A 157 10.02 3.84 19.79
C ALA A 157 9.37 4.99 18.98
N ARG A 158 8.79 5.99 19.64
CA ARG A 158 8.25 7.20 18.95
C ARG A 158 9.34 8.00 18.24
N GLU A 159 10.47 8.23 18.90
CA GLU A 159 11.62 8.91 18.30
C GLU A 159 12.18 8.13 17.12
N TRP A 160 12.19 6.79 17.20
CA TRP A 160 12.58 5.92 16.10
C TRP A 160 11.63 6.04 14.90
N ASP A 161 10.31 6.03 15.12
CA ASP A 161 9.34 6.19 14.05
C ASP A 161 9.53 7.53 13.32
N LEU A 162 9.65 8.64 14.07
CA LEU A 162 9.88 9.98 13.51
C LEU A 162 11.19 10.03 12.72
N LYS A 163 12.29 9.52 13.29
CA LYS A 163 13.60 9.51 12.65
C LYS A 163 13.59 8.77 11.31
N ASN A 164 12.82 7.69 11.20
CA ASN A 164 12.74 6.86 10.00
C ASN A 164 11.59 7.27 9.06
N GLY A 165 10.86 8.34 9.37
CA GLY A 165 9.73 8.78 8.55
C GLY A 165 8.56 7.80 8.53
N TYR A 166 8.43 6.95 9.56
CA TYR A 166 7.28 6.06 9.69
C TYR A 166 6.02 6.82 10.09
N VAL A 167 6.21 7.95 10.78
CA VAL A 167 5.18 8.94 11.10
C VAL A 167 5.71 10.34 10.78
N THR A 168 4.83 11.26 10.42
CA THR A 168 5.24 12.62 9.99
C THR A 168 5.20 13.70 11.09
N GLY A 169 4.59 13.41 12.24
CA GLY A 169 4.62 14.26 13.44
C GLY A 169 3.37 15.11 13.67
#